data_AF-A0A953B1A6-F1
#
_entry.id   AF-A0A953B1A6-F1
#
_cell.length_a   1.000
_cell.length_b   1.000
_cell.length_c   1.000
_cell.angle_alpha   90.00
_cell.angle_beta   90.00
_cell.angle_gamma   90.00
#
_symmetry.space_group_name_H-M   'P 1'
#
loop_
_entity.id
_entity.type
_entity.pdbx_description
1 polymer ?
#
loop_
_entity_poly.entity_id
_entity_poly.type
_entity_poly.pdbx_seq_one_letter_code
_entity_poly.pdbx_strand_id
1 'polypeptide(L)'
;AGGAARSRALKTILAGVTGVPVRESTRQEAGAAGAAMIAAVAIGAFPDMAAAARAWVAPTLRDTVQPDPALTALYRDLYPLYVEARRAVAPVWHGLARARGEARA
;
A
#
# COMPACT_ATOMS: atom_id res chain seq x y z
N ALA A 1 4.44 -1.76 -6.29
CA ALA A 1 4.59 -2.18 -7.69
C ALA A 1 3.36 -2.98 -8.12
N GLY A 2 3.04 -3.03 -9.41
CA GLY A 2 1.89 -3.77 -9.94
C GLY A 2 0.84 -2.90 -10.66
N GLY A 3 -0.07 -3.54 -11.42
CA GLY A 3 -1.04 -2.85 -12.28
C GLY A 3 -1.95 -1.84 -11.57
N ALA A 4 -2.37 -2.18 -10.35
CA ALA A 4 -3.17 -1.32 -9.49
C ALA A 4 -2.43 -0.02 -9.10
N ALA A 5 -1.10 -0.09 -8.85
CA ALA A 5 -0.29 1.07 -8.47
C ALA A 5 -0.11 2.11 -9.59
N ARG A 6 -0.31 1.70 -10.86
CA ARG A 6 -0.29 2.60 -12.03
C ARG A 6 -1.60 3.38 -12.19
N SER A 7 -2.69 2.93 -11.56
CA SER A 7 -4.00 3.58 -11.68
C SER A 7 -4.02 4.90 -10.91
N ARG A 8 -4.28 6.00 -11.62
CA ARG A 8 -4.49 7.31 -11.00
C ARG A 8 -5.70 7.29 -10.06
N ALA A 9 -6.80 6.67 -10.49
CA ALA A 9 -8.01 6.56 -9.69
C ALA A 9 -7.74 5.84 -8.36
N LEU A 10 -6.98 4.73 -8.38
CA LEU A 10 -6.65 4.02 -7.16
C LEU A 10 -5.75 4.86 -6.24
N LYS A 11 -4.77 5.59 -6.78
CA LYS A 11 -3.93 6.50 -5.99
C LYS A 11 -4.76 7.62 -5.34
N THR A 12 -5.75 8.17 -6.04
CA THR A 12 -6.69 9.16 -5.49
C THR A 12 -7.52 8.56 -4.35
N ILE A 13 -8.05 7.34 -4.53
CA ILE A 13 -8.78 6.63 -3.47
C ILE A 13 -7.87 6.40 -2.26
N LEU A 14 -6.66 5.88 -2.46
CA LEU A 14 -5.70 5.64 -1.38
C LEU A 14 -5.35 6.93 -0.64
N ALA A 15 -5.06 8.01 -1.36
CA ALA A 15 -4.76 9.31 -0.74
C ALA A 15 -5.97 9.85 0.04
N GLY A 16 -7.18 9.74 -0.50
CA GLY A 16 -8.42 10.13 0.20
C GLY A 16 -8.68 9.29 1.45
N VAL A 17 -8.57 7.95 1.36
CA VAL A 17 -8.82 7.05 2.50
C VAL A 17 -7.79 7.25 3.61
N THR A 18 -6.52 7.43 3.25
CA THR A 18 -5.41 7.50 4.23
C THR A 18 -5.12 8.92 4.72
N GLY A 19 -5.60 9.95 4.02
CA GLY A 19 -5.31 11.34 4.32
C GLY A 19 -3.85 11.75 4.11
N VAL A 20 -3.03 10.92 3.43
CA VAL A 20 -1.62 11.19 3.18
C VAL A 20 -1.30 11.25 1.69
N PRO A 21 -0.26 12.00 1.28
CA PRO A 21 0.15 12.04 -0.13
C PRO A 21 0.65 10.67 -0.62
N VAL A 22 0.24 10.28 -1.82
CA VAL A 22 0.59 8.99 -2.42
C VAL A 22 1.40 9.19 -3.70
N ARG A 23 2.48 8.43 -3.85
CA ARG A 23 3.36 8.45 -5.03
C ARG A 23 3.57 7.05 -5.57
N GLU A 24 3.76 6.97 -6.87
CA GLU A 24 4.16 5.73 -7.54
C GLU A 24 5.68 5.65 -7.66
N SER A 25 6.24 4.47 -7.44
CA SER A 25 7.62 4.16 -7.82
C SER A 25 7.61 3.32 -9.11
N THR A 26 8.42 3.71 -10.09
CA THR A 26 8.58 2.98 -11.37
C THR A 26 9.42 1.72 -11.24
N ARG A 27 10.11 1.57 -10.11
CA ARG A 27 10.99 0.42 -9.84
C ARG A 27 10.14 -0.84 -9.67
N GLN A 28 10.35 -1.81 -10.55
CA GLN A 28 9.62 -3.09 -10.52
C GLN A 28 9.98 -3.89 -9.27
N GLU A 29 11.28 -4.06 -9.00
CA GLU A 29 11.82 -4.84 -7.88
C GLU A 29 12.27 -3.95 -6.71
N ALA A 30 11.29 -3.30 -6.06
CA ALA A 30 11.57 -2.43 -4.92
C ALA A 30 12.18 -3.18 -3.72
N GLY A 31 11.81 -4.46 -3.51
CA GLY A 31 12.35 -5.30 -2.44
C GLY A 31 13.84 -5.60 -2.62
N ALA A 32 14.22 -6.08 -3.81
CA ALA A 32 15.63 -6.36 -4.14
C ALA A 32 16.49 -5.08 -4.09
N ALA A 33 15.92 -3.94 -4.51
CA ALA A 33 16.56 -2.63 -4.38
C ALA A 33 16.90 -2.29 -2.93
N GLY A 34 15.94 -2.52 -2.01
CA GLY A 34 16.13 -2.29 -0.59
C GLY A 34 17.25 -3.17 -0.02
N ALA A 35 17.27 -4.46 -0.36
CA ALA A 35 18.34 -5.36 0.06
C ALA A 35 19.73 -4.90 -0.42
N ALA A 36 19.82 -4.49 -1.70
CA ALA A 36 21.06 -3.95 -2.26
C ALA A 36 21.49 -2.63 -1.60
N MET A 37 20.55 -1.75 -1.26
CA MET A 37 20.83 -0.51 -0.52
C MET A 37 21.42 -0.79 0.86
N ILE A 38 20.85 -1.75 1.59
CA ILE A 38 21.36 -2.16 2.92
C ILE A 38 22.79 -2.69 2.80
N ALA A 39 23.05 -3.56 1.82
CA ALA A 39 24.39 -4.07 1.57
C ALA A 39 25.37 -2.95 1.19
N ALA A 40 24.95 -2.00 0.34
CA ALA A 40 25.78 -0.87 -0.08
C ALA A 40 26.16 0.05 1.09
N VAL A 41 25.25 0.27 2.04
CA VAL A 41 25.58 1.01 3.28
C VAL A 41 26.51 0.19 4.18
N ALA A 42 26.26 -1.12 4.33
CA ALA A 42 27.10 -1.98 5.17
C ALA A 42 28.56 -2.07 4.70
N ILE A 43 28.81 -2.01 3.39
CA ILE A 43 30.18 -1.99 2.83
C ILE A 43 30.76 -0.58 2.70
N GLY A 44 30.06 0.45 3.15
CA GLY A 44 30.50 1.85 3.09
C GLY A 44 30.42 2.52 1.72
N ALA A 45 29.75 1.90 0.73
CA ALA A 45 29.53 2.53 -0.59
C ALA A 45 28.54 3.71 -0.52
N PHE A 46 27.66 3.73 0.48
CA PHE A 46 26.90 4.90 0.89
C PHE A 46 27.10 5.17 2.38
N PRO A 47 27.12 6.44 2.81
CA PRO A 47 27.33 6.80 4.21
C PRO A 47 26.14 6.41 5.11
N ASP A 48 24.92 6.40 4.55
CA ASP A 48 23.70 6.03 5.26
C ASP A 48 22.58 5.65 4.27
N MET A 49 21.47 5.14 4.81
CA MET A 49 20.29 4.75 4.02
C MET A 49 19.61 5.94 3.35
N ALA A 50 19.70 7.15 3.90
CA ALA A 50 19.08 8.33 3.32
C ALA A 50 19.83 8.77 2.04
N ALA A 51 21.16 8.70 2.03
CA ALA A 51 22.00 8.91 0.87
C ALA A 51 21.72 7.86 -0.22
N ALA A 52 21.65 6.58 0.15
CA ALA A 52 21.28 5.51 -0.77
C ALA A 52 19.86 5.73 -1.35
N ALA A 53 18.88 6.13 -0.53
CA ALA A 53 17.51 6.38 -0.99
C ALA A 53 17.43 7.60 -1.93
N ARG A 54 18.16 8.68 -1.64
CA ARG A 54 18.25 9.84 -2.53
C ARG A 54 18.83 9.45 -3.90
N ALA A 55 19.83 8.59 -3.92
CA ALA A 55 20.47 8.15 -5.16
C ALA A 55 19.63 7.13 -5.94
N TRP A 56 19.02 6.15 -5.26
CA TRP A 56 18.46 4.96 -5.92
C TRP A 56 16.93 4.89 -5.94
N VAL A 57 16.26 5.64 -5.05
CA VAL A 57 14.79 5.62 -4.90
C VAL A 57 14.17 6.91 -5.40
N ALA A 58 14.66 8.09 -4.97
CA ALA A 58 14.05 9.36 -5.36
C ALA A 58 13.90 9.56 -6.88
N PRO A 59 14.87 9.15 -7.74
CA PRO A 59 14.74 9.25 -9.20
C PRO A 59 13.65 8.35 -9.79
N THR A 60 13.21 7.32 -9.06
CA THR A 60 12.18 6.39 -9.53
C THR A 60 10.77 6.80 -9.10
N LEU A 61 10.62 7.86 -8.29
CA LEU A 61 9.33 8.33 -7.81
C LEU A 61 8.66 9.24 -8.85
N ARG A 62 7.40 8.95 -9.18
CA ARG A 62 6.53 9.79 -10.01
C ARG A 62 5.87 10.91 -9.20
N ASP A 63 5.00 11.66 -9.88
CA ASP A 63 4.21 12.73 -9.30
C ASP A 63 3.39 12.25 -8.09
N THR A 64 3.18 13.21 -7.19
CA THR A 64 2.43 13.01 -5.96
C THR A 64 0.96 13.31 -6.18
N VAL A 65 0.12 12.35 -5.82
CA VAL A 65 -1.31 12.56 -5.64
C VAL A 65 -1.53 13.05 -4.21
N GLN A 66 -2.01 14.29 -4.10
CA GLN A 66 -2.37 14.88 -2.81
C GLN A 66 -3.73 14.35 -2.34
N PRO A 67 -3.97 14.24 -1.02
CA PRO A 67 -5.28 13.90 -0.50
C PRO A 67 -6.28 15.01 -0.85
N ASP A 68 -7.42 14.61 -1.41
CA ASP A 68 -8.57 15.50 -1.60
C ASP A 68 -9.31 15.62 -0.25
N PRO A 69 -9.46 16.85 0.31
CA PRO A 69 -10.15 17.04 1.58
C PRO A 69 -11.59 16.52 1.60
N ALA A 70 -12.32 16.63 0.47
CA ALA A 70 -13.70 16.17 0.37
C ALA A 70 -13.79 14.65 0.40
N LEU A 71 -12.91 13.96 -0.33
CA LEU A 71 -12.82 12.50 -0.28
C LEU A 71 -12.34 12.01 1.08
N THR A 72 -11.40 12.72 1.71
CA THR A 72 -10.90 12.37 3.04
C THR A 72 -12.01 12.45 4.08
N ALA A 73 -12.82 13.51 4.05
CA ALA A 73 -13.98 13.64 4.92
C ALA A 73 -15.00 12.52 4.66
N LEU A 74 -15.33 12.26 3.40
CA LEU A 74 -16.24 11.17 3.02
C LEU A 74 -15.77 9.81 3.53
N TYR A 75 -14.50 9.45 3.30
CA TYR A 75 -13.98 8.15 3.72
C TYR A 75 -13.86 8.02 5.23
N ARG A 76 -13.54 9.10 5.94
CA ARG A 76 -13.58 9.12 7.40
C ARG A 76 -14.96 8.76 7.92
N ASP A 77 -16.01 9.31 7.32
CA ASP A 77 -17.39 9.07 7.75
C ASP A 77 -17.89 7.66 7.35
N LEU A 78 -17.39 7.11 6.24
CA LEU A 78 -17.72 5.76 5.77
C LEU A 78 -16.93 4.64 6.47
N TYR A 79 -15.73 4.92 7.00
CA TYR A 79 -14.85 3.90 7.55
C TYR A 79 -15.47 3.08 8.71
N PRO A 80 -16.20 3.68 9.67
CA PRO A 80 -16.88 2.91 10.72
C PRO A 80 -17.89 1.90 10.15
N LEU A 81 -18.65 2.29 9.12
CA LEU A 81 -19.62 1.40 8.45
C LEU A 81 -18.92 0.24 7.73
N TYR A 82 -17.79 0.50 7.08
CA TYR A 82 -16.95 -0.55 6.51
C TYR A 82 -16.47 -1.54 7.58
N VAL A 83 -15.99 -1.04 8.72
CA VAL A 83 -15.52 -1.87 9.83
C VAL A 83 -16.64 -2.73 10.39
N GLU A 84 -17.82 -2.15 10.57
CA GLU A 84 -19.02 -2.87 11.01
C GLU A 84 -19.38 -4.00 10.03
N ALA A 85 -19.51 -3.69 8.74
CA ALA A 85 -19.82 -4.67 7.70
C ALA A 85 -18.76 -5.80 7.65
N ARG A 86 -17.47 -5.45 7.75
CA ARG A 86 -16.36 -6.41 7.76
C ARG A 86 -16.41 -7.33 8.99
N ARG A 87 -16.86 -6.84 10.14
CA ARG A 87 -17.04 -7.66 11.35
C ARG A 87 -18.26 -8.57 11.24
N ALA A 88 -19.38 -8.02 10.75
CA ALA A 88 -20.63 -8.76 10.58
C ALA A 88 -20.50 -9.95 9.62
N VAL A 89 -19.68 -9.81 8.56
CA VAL A 89 -19.49 -10.89 7.59
C VAL A 89 -18.59 -12.02 8.12
N ALA A 90 -17.73 -11.78 9.11
CA ALA A 90 -16.72 -12.76 9.53
C ALA A 90 -17.32 -14.10 10.01
N PRO A 91 -18.38 -14.14 10.85
CA PRO A 91 -19.03 -15.39 11.24
C PRO A 91 -19.63 -16.16 10.06
N VAL A 92 -20.15 -15.45 9.05
CA VAL A 92 -20.70 -16.06 7.83
C VAL A 92 -19.61 -16.81 7.07
N TRP A 93 -18.43 -16.22 6.92
CA TRP A 93 -17.29 -16.86 6.26
C TRP A 93 -16.81 -18.10 7.02
N HIS A 94 -16.81 -18.05 8.36
CA HIS A 94 -16.51 -19.23 9.18
C HIS A 94 -17.56 -20.35 8.99
N GLY A 95 -18.84 -19.99 8.89
CA GLY A 95 -19.91 -20.94 8.57
C GLY A 95 -19.70 -21.63 7.23
N LEU A 96 -19.43 -20.85 6.17
CA LEU A 96 -19.16 -21.38 4.83
C LEU A 96 -17.92 -22.29 4.78
N ALA A 97 -16.86 -21.93 5.52
CA ALA A 97 -15.65 -22.74 5.59
C ALA A 97 -15.91 -24.12 6.22
N ARG A 98 -16.70 -24.18 7.31
CA ARG A 98 -17.10 -25.44 7.97
C ARG A 98 -17.94 -26.32 7.04
N ALA A 99 -18.98 -25.75 6.41
CA ALA A 99 -19.85 -26.48 5.49
C ALA A 99 -19.06 -27.08 4.31
N ARG A 100 -18.05 -26.37 3.78
CA ARG A 100 -17.17 -26.88 2.73
C ARG A 100 -16.26 -28.02 3.21
N GLY A 101 -15.86 -28.02 4.48
CA GLY A 101 -15.08 -29.10 5.08
C GLY A 101 -15.91 -30.37 5.28
N GLU A 102 -17.13 -30.23 5.78
CA GLU A 102 -18.07 -31.33 6.00
C GLU A 102 -18.50 -31.99 4.68
N ALA A 103 -18.72 -31.22 3.61
CA ALA A 103 -19.04 -31.76 2.28
C ALA A 103 -17.88 -32.51 1.59
N ARG A 104 -16.67 -32.49 2.16
CA ARG A 104 -15.47 -33.16 1.63
C ARG A 104 -15.02 -34.36 2.47
N ALA A 105 -15.65 -34.58 3.62
CA ALA A 105 -15.45 -35.73 4.50
C ALA A 105 -16.46 -36.84 4.16
#